data_AF-A0A428TQH7-F1
#
_entry.id   AF-A0A428TQH7-F1
#
_cell.length_a   1.000
_cell.length_b   1.000
_cell.length_c   1.000
_cell.angle_alpha   90.00
_cell.angle_beta   90.00
_cell.angle_gamma   90.00
#
_symmetry.space_group_name_H-M   'P 1'
#
loop_
_entity.id
_entity.type
_entity.pdbx_description
1 polymer ?
#
loop_
_entity_poly.entity_id
_entity_poly.type
_entity_poly.pdbx_seq_one_letter_code
_entity_poly.pdbx_strand_id
1 'polypeptide(L)'
;MRFQPTAMTPLMVIWFILMAHLSTRAYGLPETNLPGTTGEVDHGGPKIDSPQFVMIFGDSFSRIGTQHNITRWRKPGPRASNPIGNPAWPGDTSTGGMNWIGYMVSEFNQTLTLAYGFASSGAVVDPRLVKPNPYYAYCFEKQIKHFNVSIGQRPGYAPWNADNSVVVIWFGVNDIRLSYKRKGIKNHVEKAVKRLFEFTHKLHELGLRQFVFMEVPRKEINVCERVAEAAWGGQ
;
A
#
# COMPACT_ATOMS: atom_id res chain seq x y z
N MET A 1 -0.81 -22.23 -33.45
CA MET A 1 -0.71 -22.62 -32.02
C MET A 1 -1.38 -21.54 -31.20
N ARG A 2 -2.53 -21.84 -30.59
CA ARG A 2 -3.28 -20.96 -29.68
C ARG A 2 -2.71 -21.13 -28.27
N PHE A 3 -2.30 -20.04 -27.63
CA PHE A 3 -2.07 -20.03 -26.18
C PHE A 3 -3.41 -19.75 -25.49
N GLN A 4 -3.89 -20.70 -24.68
CA GLN A 4 -5.00 -20.48 -23.76
C GLN A 4 -4.48 -19.83 -22.47
N PRO A 5 -5.28 -18.97 -21.80
CA PRO A 5 -4.96 -18.40 -20.50
C PRO A 5 -5.39 -19.36 -19.38
N THR A 6 -4.43 -19.95 -18.66
CA THR A 6 -4.73 -20.76 -17.47
C THR A 6 -4.56 -19.92 -16.20
N ALA A 7 -5.72 -19.71 -15.55
CA ALA A 7 -5.94 -19.58 -14.11
C ALA A 7 -5.22 -18.44 -13.35
N MET A 8 -5.84 -17.25 -13.35
CA MET A 8 -5.77 -16.37 -12.19
C MET A 8 -6.53 -17.01 -11.01
N THR A 9 -5.89 -17.08 -9.85
CA THR A 9 -6.47 -17.69 -8.64
C THR A 9 -7.51 -16.77 -7.98
N PRO A 10 -8.49 -17.31 -7.21
CA PRO A 10 -9.58 -16.52 -6.63
C PRO A 10 -9.14 -15.39 -5.69
N LEU A 11 -7.93 -15.48 -5.10
CA LEU A 11 -7.37 -14.46 -4.22
C LEU A 11 -6.97 -13.18 -4.98
N MET A 12 -6.58 -13.27 -6.26
CA MET A 12 -6.33 -12.08 -7.08
C MET A 12 -7.64 -11.35 -7.41
N VAL A 13 -8.75 -12.07 -7.56
CA VAL A 13 -10.06 -11.49 -7.93
C VAL A 13 -10.65 -10.62 -6.81
N ILE A 14 -10.43 -10.98 -5.54
CA ILE A 14 -10.85 -10.16 -4.39
C ILE A 14 -10.04 -8.84 -4.32
N TRP A 15 -8.78 -8.86 -4.75
CA TRP A 15 -7.94 -7.66 -4.88
C TRP A 15 -8.39 -6.72 -6.02
N PHE A 16 -8.88 -7.29 -7.14
CA PHE A 16 -9.37 -6.51 -8.28
C PHE A 16 -10.62 -5.66 -7.94
N ILE A 17 -11.50 -6.15 -7.05
CA ILE A 17 -12.76 -5.45 -6.73
C ILE A 17 -12.51 -4.22 -5.83
N LEU A 18 -11.54 -4.28 -4.91
CA LEU A 18 -11.25 -3.16 -4.02
C LEU A 18 -10.52 -2.00 -4.73
N MET A 19 -9.63 -2.31 -5.69
CA MET A 19 -8.91 -1.28 -6.46
C MET A 19 -9.78 -0.64 -7.56
N ALA A 20 -10.75 -1.37 -8.13
CA ALA A 20 -11.71 -0.82 -9.09
C ALA A 20 -12.77 0.10 -8.45
N HIS A 21 -13.03 -0.03 -7.14
CA HIS A 21 -14.04 0.78 -6.43
C HIS A 21 -13.52 2.10 -5.84
N LEU A 22 -12.21 2.36 -5.86
CA LEU A 22 -11.65 3.63 -5.39
C LEU A 22 -11.93 4.82 -6.33
N SER A 23 -12.66 4.63 -7.44
CA SER A 23 -13.06 5.69 -8.37
C SER A 23 -14.53 5.68 -8.78
N THR A 24 -15.44 5.19 -7.93
CA THR A 24 -16.89 5.27 -8.18
C THR A 24 -17.65 5.83 -6.98
N ARG A 25 -17.48 7.13 -6.71
CA ARG A 25 -18.60 7.94 -6.23
C ARG A 25 -19.05 8.88 -7.34
N ALA A 26 -20.12 8.41 -7.97
CA ALA A 26 -21.02 9.09 -8.89
C ALA A 26 -21.07 10.62 -8.73
N TYR A 27 -20.62 11.34 -9.76
CA TYR A 27 -21.40 12.48 -10.23
C TYR A 27 -22.63 11.89 -10.92
N GLY A 28 -23.81 12.24 -10.41
CA GLY A 28 -25.08 11.89 -11.02
C GLY A 28 -25.15 12.45 -12.44
N LEU A 29 -25.62 11.61 -13.37
CA LEU A 29 -26.09 12.04 -14.68
C LEU A 29 -27.29 12.97 -14.48
N PRO A 30 -27.42 14.00 -15.32
CA PRO A 30 -28.70 14.28 -15.92
C PRO A 30 -28.61 14.18 -17.44
N GLU A 31 -29.58 13.46 -17.98
CA GLU A 31 -29.84 13.32 -19.41
C GLU A 31 -30.11 14.68 -20.07
N THR A 32 -29.59 14.79 -21.29
CA THR A 32 -30.04 15.56 -22.47
C THR A 32 -30.89 16.82 -22.27
N ASN A 33 -30.37 17.96 -22.78
CA ASN A 33 -31.07 18.82 -23.74
C ASN A 33 -30.09 19.87 -24.33
N LEU A 34 -29.88 19.84 -25.65
CA LEU A 34 -29.43 20.97 -26.48
C LEU A 34 -30.69 21.73 -26.96
N PRO A 35 -30.66 23.03 -27.37
CA PRO A 35 -29.56 23.67 -28.12
C PRO A 35 -29.26 25.17 -27.87
N GLY A 36 -28.06 25.59 -28.31
CA GLY A 36 -27.78 26.88 -28.95
C GLY A 36 -27.47 28.10 -28.08
N THR A 37 -26.20 28.52 -28.03
CA THR A 37 -25.70 29.83 -28.51
C THR A 37 -24.20 29.99 -28.24
N THR A 38 -23.57 30.79 -29.10
CA THR A 38 -22.14 31.08 -29.24
C THR A 38 -21.51 31.69 -27.99
N GLY A 39 -20.38 31.13 -27.56
CA GLY A 39 -19.48 31.71 -26.57
C GLY A 39 -18.15 30.97 -26.59
N GLU A 40 -17.11 31.68 -26.97
CA GLU A 40 -15.72 31.24 -27.08
C GLU A 40 -15.22 30.66 -25.74
N VAL A 41 -14.77 29.39 -25.72
CA VAL A 41 -14.21 28.75 -24.52
C VAL A 41 -12.77 28.35 -24.79
N ASP A 42 -11.90 29.03 -24.04
CA ASP A 42 -10.49 28.76 -23.79
C ASP A 42 -10.10 27.28 -23.98
N HIS A 43 -9.19 27.02 -24.91
CA HIS A 43 -8.58 25.72 -25.13
C HIS A 43 -7.61 25.39 -24.00
N GLY A 44 -8.18 25.01 -22.85
CA GLY A 44 -7.46 24.37 -21.78
C GLY A 44 -6.70 23.16 -22.33
N GLY A 45 -5.38 23.25 -22.35
CA GLY A 45 -4.50 22.11 -22.62
C GLY A 45 -4.87 20.91 -21.74
N PRO A 46 -4.48 19.68 -22.11
CA PRO A 46 -4.92 18.47 -21.43
C PRO A 46 -4.74 18.62 -19.93
N LYS A 47 -5.87 18.59 -19.20
CA LYS A 47 -5.92 18.54 -17.75
C LYS A 47 -5.13 17.30 -17.35
N ILE A 48 -3.87 17.49 -16.95
CA ILE A 48 -3.15 16.41 -16.28
C ILE A 48 -3.92 16.23 -14.98
N ASP A 49 -4.68 15.14 -14.90
CA ASP A 49 -5.37 14.78 -13.67
C ASP A 49 -4.37 14.83 -12.52
N SER A 50 -4.72 15.57 -11.47
CA SER A 50 -3.85 15.71 -10.31
C SER A 50 -3.46 14.31 -9.81
N PRO A 51 -2.18 14.07 -9.49
CA PRO A 51 -1.74 12.73 -9.13
C PRO A 51 -2.47 12.23 -7.87
N GLN A 52 -2.69 10.92 -7.82
CA GLN A 52 -3.13 10.22 -6.62
C GLN A 52 -1.91 9.91 -5.74
N PHE A 53 -2.00 10.21 -4.45
CA PHE A 53 -0.93 10.01 -3.48
C PHE A 53 -1.22 8.79 -2.61
N VAL A 54 -0.43 7.72 -2.76
CA VAL A 54 -0.60 6.50 -1.97
C VAL A 54 0.48 6.45 -0.89
N MET A 55 0.07 6.43 0.37
CA MET A 55 0.97 6.40 1.53
C MET A 55 0.94 5.02 2.16
N ILE A 56 2.08 4.32 2.14
CA ILE A 56 2.11 2.89 2.39
C ILE A 56 2.87 2.60 3.67
N PHE A 57 2.15 2.07 4.65
CA PHE A 57 2.66 1.66 5.95
C PHE A 57 2.57 0.14 6.08
N GLY A 58 3.61 -0.50 6.59
CA GLY A 58 3.60 -1.95 6.71
C GLY A 58 4.96 -2.58 6.91
N ASP A 59 5.10 -3.83 6.50
CA ASP A 59 6.32 -4.61 6.65
C ASP A 59 7.00 -4.96 5.30
N SER A 60 7.74 -6.07 5.26
CA SER A 60 8.44 -6.56 4.06
C SER A 60 7.51 -6.79 2.86
N PHE A 61 6.22 -7.06 3.07
CA PHE A 61 5.25 -7.23 1.98
C PHE A 61 5.03 -5.93 1.19
N SER A 62 5.37 -4.78 1.77
CA SER A 62 5.16 -3.46 1.18
C SER A 62 6.44 -2.62 1.10
N ARG A 63 7.61 -3.22 1.34
CA ARG A 63 8.90 -2.52 1.26
C ARG A 63 9.28 -2.29 -0.20
N ILE A 64 9.63 -1.04 -0.52
CA ILE A 64 10.09 -0.60 -1.86
C ILE A 64 11.48 0.07 -1.84
N GLY A 65 12.15 0.13 -0.69
CA GLY A 65 13.57 0.53 -0.60
C GLY A 65 13.91 1.62 0.41
N THR A 66 13.18 1.71 1.52
CA THR A 66 13.44 2.69 2.57
C THR A 66 14.71 2.38 3.37
N GLN A 67 15.69 3.28 3.27
CA GLN A 67 16.67 3.54 4.33
C GLN A 67 15.98 4.43 5.37
N HIS A 68 15.50 3.85 6.46
CA HIS A 68 14.68 4.58 7.43
C HIS A 68 15.47 5.52 8.36
N ASN A 69 16.79 5.59 8.25
CA ASN A 69 17.64 6.48 9.06
C ASN A 69 17.59 7.96 8.64
N ILE A 70 16.73 8.33 7.68
CA ILE A 70 16.64 9.68 7.13
C ILE A 70 15.40 10.37 7.70
N THR A 71 15.56 11.60 8.19
CA THR A 71 14.47 12.44 8.73
C THR A 71 13.68 13.18 7.65
N ARG A 72 14.01 12.97 6.37
CA ARG A 72 13.43 13.62 5.21
C ARG A 72 13.25 12.59 4.10
N TRP A 73 12.27 12.80 3.22
CA TRP A 73 12.13 11.95 2.04
C TRP A 73 13.39 12.03 1.17
N ARG A 74 13.94 10.87 0.76
CA ARG A 74 15.15 10.82 -0.07
C ARG A 74 14.80 11.34 -1.47
N LYS A 75 15.49 12.41 -1.89
CA LYS A 75 15.33 12.96 -3.24
C LYS A 75 16.09 12.10 -4.27
N PRO A 76 15.59 12.00 -5.51
CA PRO A 76 14.34 12.59 -5.98
C PRO A 76 13.12 11.77 -5.53
N GLY A 77 12.02 12.44 -5.16
CA GLY A 77 10.79 11.77 -4.70
C GLY A 77 9.93 11.18 -5.81
N PRO A 78 8.80 10.52 -5.46
CA PRO A 78 7.82 10.01 -6.42
C PRO A 78 7.46 11.05 -7.47
N ARG A 79 7.47 10.64 -8.74
CA ARG A 79 7.16 11.47 -9.91
C ARG A 79 6.81 10.58 -11.10
N ALA A 80 6.27 11.14 -12.17
CA ALA A 80 5.88 10.37 -13.36
C ALA A 80 6.97 9.42 -13.90
N SER A 81 8.23 9.87 -13.94
CA SER A 81 9.35 9.05 -14.45
C SER A 81 9.81 7.95 -13.48
N ASN A 82 9.45 8.02 -12.21
CA ASN A 82 9.69 6.99 -11.20
C ASN A 82 8.61 7.12 -10.11
N PRO A 83 7.48 6.40 -10.24
CA PRO A 83 6.32 6.58 -9.37
C PRO A 83 6.54 6.17 -7.90
N ILE A 84 7.60 5.42 -7.59
CA ILE A 84 8.06 5.13 -6.21
C ILE A 84 9.17 6.09 -5.75
N GLY A 85 9.70 6.91 -6.67
CA GLY A 85 10.67 7.96 -6.42
C GLY A 85 12.10 7.48 -6.26
N ASN A 86 12.37 6.83 -5.12
CA ASN A 86 13.69 6.36 -4.74
C ASN A 86 13.57 5.06 -3.92
N PRO A 87 14.39 4.02 -4.19
CA PRO A 87 15.51 3.94 -5.13
C PRO A 87 15.07 3.89 -6.61
N ALA A 88 16.02 3.63 -7.52
CA ALA A 88 15.70 3.44 -8.93
C ALA A 88 14.65 2.32 -9.11
N TRP A 89 13.80 2.47 -10.12
CA TRP A 89 12.80 1.47 -10.49
C TRP A 89 13.45 0.10 -10.72
N PRO A 90 12.89 -1.03 -10.22
CA PRO A 90 11.56 -1.20 -9.60
C PRO A 90 11.53 -1.05 -8.07
N GLY A 91 12.58 -0.52 -7.45
CA GLY A 91 12.73 -0.44 -6.00
C GLY A 91 13.60 -1.55 -5.42
N ASP A 92 13.84 -1.48 -4.12
CA ASP A 92 14.44 -2.57 -3.34
C ASP A 92 13.35 -3.27 -2.55
N THR A 93 12.83 -4.35 -3.14
CA THR A 93 11.69 -5.11 -2.63
C THR A 93 12.13 -6.48 -2.12
N SER A 94 11.25 -7.14 -1.36
CA SER A 94 11.48 -8.52 -0.94
C SER A 94 11.17 -9.56 -2.03
N THR A 95 10.67 -9.15 -3.20
CA THR A 95 10.37 -10.04 -4.34
C THR A 95 11.51 -10.13 -5.35
N GLY A 96 12.56 -9.30 -5.25
CA GLY A 96 13.64 -9.22 -6.23
C GLY A 96 13.27 -8.47 -7.52
N GLY A 97 12.07 -7.89 -7.58
CA GLY A 97 11.54 -7.11 -8.70
C GLY A 97 10.39 -6.22 -8.24
N MET A 98 9.38 -5.99 -9.07
CA MET A 98 8.17 -5.31 -8.62
C MET A 98 7.45 -6.15 -7.55
N ASN A 99 6.98 -5.49 -6.50
CA ASN A 99 5.95 -6.03 -5.62
C ASN A 99 4.59 -5.44 -6.02
N TRP A 100 3.54 -5.70 -5.24
CA TRP A 100 2.18 -5.20 -5.52
C TRP A 100 2.10 -3.67 -5.72
N ILE A 101 2.97 -2.90 -5.05
CA ILE A 101 3.03 -1.43 -5.19
C ILE A 101 3.55 -1.06 -6.56
N GLY A 102 4.59 -1.74 -7.03
CA GLY A 102 5.14 -1.55 -8.38
C GLY A 102 4.05 -1.73 -9.43
N TYR A 103 3.37 -2.88 -9.42
CA TYR A 103 2.26 -3.14 -10.33
C TYR A 103 1.12 -2.13 -10.20
N MET A 104 0.76 -1.73 -8.97
CA MET A 104 -0.27 -0.73 -8.73
C MET A 104 0.06 0.62 -9.38
N VAL A 105 1.31 1.09 -9.32
CA VAL A 105 1.69 2.43 -9.83
C VAL A 105 2.10 2.45 -11.30
N SER A 106 2.30 1.28 -11.94
CA SER A 106 2.75 1.21 -13.34
C SER A 106 1.79 0.52 -14.30
N GLU A 107 1.05 -0.50 -13.83
CA GLU A 107 0.24 -1.35 -14.71
C GLU A 107 -1.26 -1.25 -14.42
N PHE A 108 -1.64 -1.08 -13.15
CA PHE A 108 -3.05 -1.15 -12.71
C PHE A 108 -3.66 0.20 -12.37
N ASN A 109 -2.91 1.29 -12.48
CA ASN A 109 -3.41 2.65 -12.28
C ASN A 109 -4.04 3.22 -13.55
N GLN A 110 -5.15 3.95 -13.38
CA GLN A 110 -5.79 4.70 -14.48
C GLN A 110 -5.26 6.15 -14.56
N THR A 111 -4.81 6.70 -13.44
CA THR A 111 -4.23 8.05 -13.33
C THR A 111 -2.82 7.96 -12.76
N LEU A 112 -2.01 9.02 -12.92
CA LEU A 112 -0.69 9.07 -12.31
C LEU A 112 -0.82 8.82 -10.79
N THR A 113 -0.18 7.76 -10.32
CA THR A 113 -0.24 7.33 -8.91
C THR A 113 1.16 7.34 -8.34
N LEU A 114 1.37 8.13 -7.28
CA LEU A 114 2.67 8.34 -6.66
C LEU A 114 2.71 7.64 -5.30
N ALA A 115 3.60 6.65 -5.16
CA ALA A 115 3.70 5.83 -3.97
C ALA A 115 4.80 6.35 -3.03
N TYR A 116 4.39 6.71 -1.81
CA TYR A 116 5.26 7.08 -0.70
C TYR A 116 5.33 5.91 0.28
N GLY A 117 6.36 5.08 0.14
CA GLY A 117 6.59 3.90 0.98
C GLY A 117 7.29 4.22 2.30
N PHE A 118 6.63 3.90 3.41
CA PHE A 118 7.19 3.97 4.78
C PHE A 118 7.42 2.59 5.39
N ALA A 119 6.93 1.54 4.75
CA ALA A 119 7.04 0.16 5.20
C ALA A 119 8.49 -0.27 5.49
N SER A 120 8.67 -1.18 6.45
CA SER A 120 9.99 -1.66 6.90
C SER A 120 9.98 -3.17 7.07
N SER A 121 10.93 -3.88 6.47
CA SER A 121 11.09 -5.32 6.71
C SER A 121 11.18 -5.64 8.19
N GLY A 122 10.49 -6.69 8.61
CA GLY A 122 10.49 -7.14 10.01
C GLY A 122 9.67 -6.30 10.98
N ALA A 123 9.04 -5.22 10.50
CA ALA A 123 8.22 -4.35 11.33
C ALA A 123 7.00 -5.09 11.87
N VAL A 124 6.68 -4.78 13.12
CA VAL A 124 5.44 -5.19 13.80
C VAL A 124 4.57 -3.96 14.01
N VAL A 125 3.33 -4.16 14.45
CA VAL A 125 2.45 -3.02 14.81
C VAL A 125 3.09 -2.21 15.93
N ASP A 126 3.47 -2.88 17.03
CA ASP A 126 4.02 -2.23 18.21
C ASP A 126 5.17 -3.04 18.86
N PRO A 127 6.40 -2.49 18.88
CA PRO A 127 7.57 -3.19 19.42
C PRO A 127 7.52 -3.42 20.94
N ARG A 128 6.54 -2.83 21.64
CA ARG A 128 6.26 -3.07 23.06
C ARG A 128 5.46 -4.37 23.28
N LEU A 129 4.71 -4.83 22.28
CA LEU A 129 3.94 -6.07 22.34
C LEU A 129 4.78 -7.28 21.90
N VAL A 130 5.54 -7.12 20.81
CA VAL A 130 6.40 -8.15 20.24
C VAL A 130 7.64 -7.48 19.65
N LYS A 131 8.82 -8.02 19.93
CA LYS A 131 10.06 -7.46 19.40
C LYS A 131 10.11 -7.70 17.89
N PRO A 132 10.34 -6.67 17.06
CA PRO A 132 10.52 -6.85 15.63
C PRO A 132 11.80 -7.63 15.35
N ASN A 133 11.91 -8.20 14.15
CA ASN A 133 13.15 -8.82 13.66
C ASN A 133 13.44 -8.36 12.23
N PRO A 134 14.47 -7.53 12.00
CA PRO A 134 15.49 -7.11 12.97
C PRO A 134 14.97 -6.16 14.06
N TYR A 135 15.67 -6.09 15.20
CA TYR A 135 15.23 -5.29 16.37
C TYR A 135 15.10 -3.78 16.06
N TYR A 136 15.81 -3.30 15.05
CA TYR A 136 15.81 -1.91 14.60
C TYR A 136 14.77 -1.60 13.52
N ALA A 137 13.91 -2.56 13.15
CA ALA A 137 12.87 -2.33 12.15
C ALA A 137 11.95 -1.18 12.56
N TYR A 138 11.59 -0.35 11.59
CA TYR A 138 10.72 0.80 11.83
C TYR A 138 9.28 0.30 11.94
N CYS A 139 8.81 0.10 13.17
CA CYS A 139 7.43 -0.29 13.46
C CYS A 139 6.46 0.88 13.24
N PHE A 140 5.16 0.61 13.30
CA PHE A 140 4.13 1.53 12.77
C PHE A 140 4.26 2.97 13.29
N GLU A 141 4.45 3.19 14.60
CA GLU A 141 4.64 4.54 15.15
C GLU A 141 5.82 5.28 14.52
N LYS A 142 6.94 4.59 14.29
CA LYS A 142 8.15 5.19 13.72
C LYS A 142 7.95 5.51 12.24
N GLN A 143 7.16 4.69 11.52
CA GLN A 143 6.75 4.99 10.16
C GLN A 143 5.85 6.24 10.08
N ILE A 144 4.90 6.39 11.00
CA ILE A 144 4.05 7.59 11.12
C ILE A 144 4.90 8.83 11.40
N LYS A 145 5.87 8.72 12.31
CA LYS A 145 6.82 9.82 12.57
C LYS A 145 7.59 10.20 11.31
N HIS A 146 8.09 9.21 10.56
CA HIS A 146 8.80 9.44 9.31
C HIS A 146 7.91 10.10 8.25
N PHE A 147 6.67 9.65 8.09
CA PHE A 147 5.66 10.32 7.26
C PHE A 147 5.49 11.79 7.66
N ASN A 148 5.26 12.06 8.95
CA ASN A 148 4.95 13.41 9.42
C ASN A 148 6.09 14.42 9.15
N VAL A 149 7.34 14.01 9.39
CA VAL A 149 8.52 14.86 9.15
C VAL A 149 8.92 14.97 7.68
N SER A 150 8.42 14.09 6.81
CA SER A 150 8.78 14.06 5.38
C SER A 150 7.76 14.80 4.52
N ILE A 151 6.56 14.25 4.40
CA ILE A 151 5.48 14.78 3.56
C ILE A 151 4.25 15.20 4.37
N GLY A 152 4.24 15.00 5.69
CA GLY A 152 3.12 15.34 6.57
C GLY A 152 2.66 16.80 6.48
N GLN A 153 3.58 17.70 6.16
CA GLN A 153 3.31 19.14 5.97
C GLN A 153 2.90 19.50 4.52
N ARG A 154 2.60 18.50 3.68
CA ARG A 154 2.13 18.68 2.29
C ARG A 154 3.02 19.62 1.46
N PRO A 155 4.35 19.37 1.42
CA PRO A 155 5.26 20.23 0.67
C PRO A 155 4.87 20.25 -0.82
N GLY A 156 5.28 21.28 -1.57
CA GLY A 156 4.87 21.42 -2.98
C GLY A 156 5.22 20.25 -3.91
N TYR A 157 6.15 19.38 -3.52
CA TYR A 157 6.48 18.14 -4.25
C TYR A 157 5.61 16.94 -3.86
N ALA A 158 4.79 17.07 -2.82
CA ALA A 158 3.81 16.10 -2.35
C ALA A 158 2.54 16.82 -1.81
N PRO A 159 1.80 17.56 -2.68
CA PRO A 159 0.64 18.36 -2.29
C PRO A 159 -0.62 17.49 -2.13
N TRP A 160 -0.54 16.46 -1.27
CA TRP A 160 -1.66 15.60 -0.97
C TRP A 160 -2.69 16.30 -0.08
N ASN A 161 -3.95 15.87 -0.17
CA ASN A 161 -5.09 16.31 0.63
C ASN A 161 -6.04 15.12 0.88
N ALA A 162 -7.19 15.35 1.51
CA ALA A 162 -8.15 14.29 1.87
C ALA A 162 -8.78 13.58 0.65
N ASP A 163 -8.84 14.24 -0.50
CA ASP A 163 -9.55 13.77 -1.69
C ASP A 163 -8.61 13.03 -2.67
N ASN A 164 -7.33 13.40 -2.71
CA ASN A 164 -6.33 12.82 -3.61
C ASN A 164 -5.30 11.93 -2.90
N SER A 165 -5.58 11.47 -1.68
CA SER A 165 -4.69 10.56 -0.97
C SER A 165 -5.39 9.38 -0.31
N VAL A 166 -4.71 8.24 -0.38
CA VAL A 166 -5.12 7.01 0.27
C VAL A 166 -3.97 6.43 1.10
N VAL A 167 -4.32 5.98 2.30
CA VAL A 167 -3.41 5.29 3.21
C VAL A 167 -3.60 3.81 3.04
N VAL A 168 -2.51 3.07 2.79
CA VAL A 168 -2.53 1.61 2.82
C VAL A 168 -1.78 1.12 4.05
N ILE A 169 -2.41 0.25 4.84
CA ILE A 169 -1.85 -0.30 6.08
C ILE A 169 -1.81 -1.83 5.93
N TRP A 170 -0.60 -2.40 5.92
CA TRP A 170 -0.39 -3.85 5.90
C TRP A 170 0.60 -4.29 6.99
N PHE A 171 0.07 -4.62 8.16
CA PHE A 171 0.80 -5.13 9.32
C PHE A 171 0.16 -6.42 9.84
N GLY A 172 0.81 -7.07 10.80
CA GLY A 172 0.30 -8.24 11.52
C GLY A 172 0.99 -9.55 11.13
N VAL A 173 1.64 -9.61 9.96
CA VAL A 173 2.37 -10.82 9.53
C VAL A 173 3.50 -11.14 10.52
N ASN A 174 4.33 -10.15 10.84
CA ASN A 174 5.41 -10.32 11.82
C ASN A 174 4.88 -10.46 13.25
N ASP A 175 3.79 -9.78 13.61
CA ASP A 175 3.18 -9.90 14.93
C ASP A 175 2.79 -11.36 15.19
N ILE A 176 2.11 -12.02 14.26
CA ILE A 176 1.75 -13.44 14.34
C ILE A 176 2.99 -14.33 14.26
N ARG A 177 3.85 -14.14 13.24
CA ARG A 177 5.04 -14.99 13.01
C ARG A 177 5.99 -15.04 14.21
N LEU A 178 6.16 -13.93 14.93
CA LEU A 178 7.07 -13.82 16.07
C LEU A 178 6.42 -14.19 17.41
N SER A 179 5.11 -14.44 17.42
CA SER A 179 4.34 -14.75 18.64
C SER A 179 3.54 -16.05 18.59
N TYR A 180 3.43 -16.76 17.46
CA TYR A 180 2.51 -17.89 17.28
C TYR A 180 2.66 -19.04 18.31
N LYS A 181 3.86 -19.25 18.87
CA LYS A 181 4.11 -20.25 19.93
C LYS A 181 3.97 -19.70 21.35
N ARG A 182 3.71 -18.40 21.52
CA ARG A 182 3.59 -17.77 22.84
C ARG A 182 2.24 -18.16 23.46
N LYS A 183 2.26 -18.50 24.75
CA LYS A 183 1.03 -18.58 25.55
C LYS A 183 0.29 -17.24 25.47
N GLY A 184 -1.04 -17.29 25.29
CA GLY A 184 -1.87 -16.09 25.20
C GLY A 184 -1.82 -15.35 23.86
N ILE A 185 -1.49 -16.04 22.76
CA ILE A 185 -1.46 -15.48 21.39
C ILE A 185 -2.74 -14.71 21.02
N LYS A 186 -3.93 -15.21 21.40
CA LYS A 186 -5.19 -14.51 21.12
C LYS A 186 -5.21 -13.09 21.70
N ASN A 187 -4.89 -12.95 22.99
CA ASN A 187 -4.78 -11.65 23.66
C ASN A 187 -3.67 -10.77 23.05
N HIS A 188 -2.57 -11.39 22.62
CA HIS A 188 -1.51 -10.66 21.92
C HIS A 188 -2.01 -10.05 20.59
N VAL A 189 -2.71 -10.83 19.78
CA VAL A 189 -3.30 -10.36 18.51
C VAL A 189 -4.36 -9.28 18.75
N GLU A 190 -5.23 -9.45 19.75
CA GLU A 190 -6.22 -8.43 20.13
C GLU A 190 -5.55 -7.10 20.51
N LYS A 191 -4.47 -7.15 21.30
CA LYS A 191 -3.68 -5.95 21.63
C LYS A 191 -3.01 -5.33 20.41
N ALA A 192 -2.48 -6.14 19.49
CA ALA A 192 -1.87 -5.65 18.26
C ALA A 192 -2.91 -4.94 17.36
N VAL A 193 -4.10 -5.51 17.19
CA VAL A 193 -5.20 -4.87 16.44
C VAL A 193 -5.63 -3.56 17.09
N LYS A 194 -5.75 -3.51 18.42
CA LYS A 194 -6.04 -2.25 19.14
C LYS A 194 -4.98 -1.19 18.86
N ARG A 195 -3.69 -1.55 18.95
CA ARG A 195 -2.59 -0.62 18.61
C ARG A 195 -2.63 -0.16 17.15
N LEU A 196 -3.01 -1.04 16.22
CA LEU A 196 -3.12 -0.71 14.80
C LEU A 196 -4.17 0.39 14.55
N PHE A 197 -5.35 0.29 15.18
CA PHE A 197 -6.37 1.33 15.07
C PHE A 197 -5.99 2.62 15.81
N GLU A 198 -5.34 2.54 16.97
CA GLU A 198 -4.81 3.73 17.66
C GLU A 198 -3.76 4.49 16.83
N PHE A 199 -2.90 3.76 16.10
CA PHE A 199 -1.95 4.38 15.18
C PHE A 199 -2.61 4.91 13.90
N THR A 200 -3.65 4.23 13.40
CA THR A 200 -4.48 4.74 12.30
C THR A 200 -5.13 6.07 12.69
N HIS A 201 -5.61 6.20 13.92
CA HIS A 201 -6.17 7.46 14.42
C HIS A 201 -5.16 8.61 14.36
N LYS A 202 -3.88 8.36 14.67
CA LYS A 202 -2.82 9.38 14.52
C LYS A 202 -2.66 9.84 13.05
N LEU A 203 -2.81 8.95 12.08
CA LEU A 203 -2.78 9.32 10.66
C LEU A 203 -4.02 10.15 10.28
N HIS A 204 -5.18 9.82 10.85
CA HIS A 204 -6.39 10.61 10.68
C HIS A 204 -6.26 12.03 11.27
N GLU A 205 -5.64 12.18 12.44
CA GLU A 205 -5.33 13.49 13.04
C GLU A 205 -4.42 14.35 12.15
N LEU A 206 -3.57 13.73 11.32
CA LEU A 206 -2.73 14.41 10.33
C LEU A 206 -3.50 14.84 9.06
N GLY A 207 -4.80 14.54 8.96
CA GLY A 207 -5.67 14.96 7.86
C GLY A 207 -5.95 13.90 6.80
N LEU A 208 -5.51 12.66 6.99
CA LEU A 208 -5.80 11.54 6.08
C LEU A 208 -7.23 11.04 6.30
N ARG A 209 -7.93 10.70 5.21
CA ARG A 209 -9.36 10.35 5.26
C ARG A 209 -9.72 9.03 4.58
N GLN A 210 -8.90 8.56 3.65
CA GLN A 210 -9.14 7.31 2.93
C GLN A 210 -8.13 6.25 3.40
N PHE A 211 -8.63 5.12 3.88
CA PHE A 211 -7.80 4.06 4.48
C PHE A 211 -8.15 2.70 3.87
N VAL A 212 -7.13 1.95 3.49
CA VAL A 212 -7.19 0.56 3.04
C VAL A 212 -6.40 -0.29 4.02
N PHE A 213 -7.05 -1.30 4.58
CA PHE A 213 -6.43 -2.28 5.46
C PHE A 213 -6.24 -3.59 4.71
N MET A 214 -5.01 -4.09 4.70
CA MET A 214 -4.68 -5.36 4.10
C MET A 214 -4.68 -6.45 5.18
N GLU A 215 -5.45 -7.50 4.96
CA GLU A 215 -5.50 -8.64 5.88
C GLU A 215 -4.16 -9.40 5.89
N VAL A 216 -3.86 -10.01 7.04
CA VAL A 216 -2.73 -10.94 7.11
C VAL A 216 -3.05 -12.15 6.22
N PRO A 217 -2.16 -12.53 5.29
CA PRO A 217 -2.37 -13.70 4.45
C PRO A 217 -2.62 -14.94 5.31
N ARG A 218 -3.60 -15.76 4.89
CA ARG A 218 -3.83 -17.06 5.51
C ARG A 218 -2.58 -17.93 5.36
N LYS A 219 -2.35 -18.81 6.33
CA LYS A 219 -1.17 -19.68 6.37
C LYS A 219 -1.28 -20.93 5.47
N GLU A 220 -2.28 -21.02 4.59
CA GLU A 220 -2.39 -22.11 3.59
C GLU A 220 -1.96 -21.51 2.24
N ILE A 221 -0.94 -21.97 1.50
CA ILE A 221 -0.38 -23.30 1.25
C ILE A 221 1.12 -23.09 0.98
N ASN A 222 2.02 -23.82 1.64
CA ASN A 222 3.34 -24.08 1.07
C ASN A 222 3.08 -24.81 -0.25
N VAL A 223 3.19 -24.12 -1.38
CA VAL A 223 3.07 -24.75 -2.71
C VAL A 223 4.05 -25.93 -2.80
N CYS A 224 5.20 -25.82 -2.16
CA CYS A 224 6.18 -26.89 -2.05
C CYS A 224 5.71 -28.11 -1.23
N GLU A 225 4.84 -27.94 -0.23
CA GLU A 225 4.42 -29.02 0.67
C GLU A 225 3.28 -29.84 0.03
N ARG A 226 2.36 -29.19 -0.69
CA ARG A 226 1.36 -29.90 -1.51
C ARG A 226 1.97 -30.61 -2.72
N VAL A 227 3.01 -30.05 -3.33
CA VAL A 227 3.74 -30.73 -4.41
C VAL A 227 4.54 -31.91 -3.86
N ALA A 228 5.10 -31.82 -2.65
CA ALA A 228 5.79 -32.93 -2.01
C ALA A 228 4.84 -34.07 -1.59
N GLU A 229 3.67 -33.76 -1.03
CA GLU A 229 2.65 -34.78 -0.72
C GLU A 229 2.06 -35.42 -1.97
N ALA A 230 1.84 -34.66 -3.05
CA ALA A 230 1.36 -35.21 -4.32
C ALA A 230 2.44 -36.01 -5.08
N ALA A 231 3.72 -35.74 -4.85
CA ALA A 231 4.83 -36.44 -5.50
C ALA A 231 5.29 -37.69 -4.74
N TRP A 232 5.03 -37.79 -3.43
CA TRP A 232 5.59 -38.87 -2.59
C TRP A 232 4.61 -39.49 -1.58
N GLY A 233 3.36 -39.03 -1.49
CA GLY A 233 2.35 -39.50 -0.55
C GLY A 233 1.56 -40.74 -0.98
N GLY A 234 2.11 -41.58 -1.85
CA GLY A 234 1.54 -42.87 -2.21
C GLY A 234 2.25 -44.02 -1.47
N GLN A 235 1.79 -44.33 -0.27
CA GLN A 235 1.90 -45.68 0.33
C GLN A 235 0.55 -46.08 0.92
#